data_AF-A0A3N6FWK2-F1
#
_entry.id   AF-A0A3N6FWK2-F1
#
_cell.length_a   1.000
_cell.length_b   1.000
_cell.length_c   1.000
_cell.angle_alpha   90.00
_cell.angle_beta   90.00
_cell.angle_gamma   90.00
#
_symmetry.space_group_name_H-M   'P 1'
#
loop_
_entity.id
_entity.type
_entity.pdbx_description
1 polymer ?
#
loop_
_entity_poly.entity_id
_entity_poly.type
_entity_poly.pdbx_seq_one_letter_code
_entity_poly.pdbx_strand_id
1 'polypeptide(L)'
;MATNGFRVIPNRRAIAGLLRSPGTRRVIEDKTREVSAAAVAAAEPDAGQFRTDVAEDGARVRGAVIGDYATSDPAESRRALLRGLEGGRT
;
A
#
# COMPACT_ATOMS: atom_id res chain seq x y z
N MET A 1 -35.07 24.56 -15.68
CA MET A 1 -33.83 24.26 -16.44
C MET A 1 -33.14 23.11 -15.74
N ALA A 2 -33.06 21.92 -16.37
CA ALA A 2 -32.32 20.80 -15.80
C ALA A 2 -30.83 21.00 -16.11
N THR A 3 -29.98 21.05 -15.08
CA THR A 3 -28.53 20.96 -15.25
C THR A 3 -28.24 19.61 -15.89
N ASN A 4 -27.91 19.61 -17.18
CA ASN A 4 -27.51 18.42 -17.90
C ASN A 4 -26.12 18.02 -17.39
N GLY A 5 -26.10 17.32 -16.25
CA GLY A 5 -24.87 16.89 -15.59
C GLY A 5 -24.09 15.98 -16.52
N PHE A 6 -22.83 16.34 -16.78
CA PHE A 6 -21.94 15.52 -17.59
C PHE A 6 -21.74 14.18 -16.87
N ARG A 7 -22.35 13.11 -17.41
CA ARG A 7 -22.20 11.76 -16.84
C ARG A 7 -20.83 11.21 -17.24
N VAL A 8 -19.87 11.30 -16.32
CA VAL A 8 -18.57 10.64 -16.49
C VAL A 8 -18.77 9.13 -16.39
N ILE A 9 -18.53 8.42 -17.50
CA ILE A 9 -18.52 6.95 -17.52
C ILE A 9 -17.06 6.51 -17.63
N PRO A 10 -16.48 5.91 -16.57
CA PRO A 10 -15.09 5.47 -16.59
C PRO A 10 -14.86 4.39 -17.63
N ASN A 11 -13.81 4.52 -18.43
CA ASN A 11 -13.36 3.45 -19.32
C ASN A 11 -12.70 2.34 -18.50
N ARG A 12 -13.50 1.35 -18.08
CA ARG A 12 -13.04 0.23 -17.24
C ARG A 12 -11.91 -0.58 -17.87
N ARG A 13 -11.89 -0.70 -19.20
CA ARG A 13 -10.84 -1.44 -19.94
C ARG A 13 -9.52 -0.70 -19.89
N ALA A 14 -9.53 0.61 -20.13
CA ALA A 14 -8.35 1.45 -20.03
C ALA A 14 -7.78 1.47 -18.60
N ILE A 15 -8.65 1.57 -17.59
CA ILE A 15 -8.25 1.51 -16.18
C ILE A 15 -7.61 0.16 -15.84
N ALA A 16 -8.21 -0.95 -16.28
CA ALA A 16 -7.64 -2.27 -16.05
C ALA A 16 -6.27 -2.45 -16.73
N GLY A 17 -6.07 -1.88 -17.92
CA GLY A 17 -4.78 -1.84 -18.61
C GLY A 17 -3.73 -1.02 -17.84
N LEU A 18 -4.11 0.18 -17.38
CA LEU A 18 -3.25 1.03 -16.56
C LEU A 18 -2.78 0.28 -15.30
N LEU A 19 -3.69 -0.36 -14.57
CA LEU A 19 -3.38 -1.06 -13.31
C LEU A 19 -2.49 -2.30 -13.47
N ARG A 20 -2.22 -2.74 -14.71
CA ARG A 20 -1.30 -3.82 -15.06
C ARG A 20 -0.02 -3.30 -15.73
N SER A 21 0.13 -1.98 -15.86
CA SER A 21 1.28 -1.38 -16.51
C SER A 21 2.54 -1.51 -15.65
N PRO A 22 3.73 -1.59 -16.26
CA PRO A 22 5.00 -1.57 -15.53
C PRO A 22 5.19 -0.29 -14.69
N GLY A 23 4.62 0.84 -15.13
CA GLY A 23 4.64 2.08 -14.36
C GLY A 23 3.85 1.97 -13.05
N THR A 24 2.65 1.38 -13.10
CA THR A 24 1.87 1.11 -11.88
C THR A 24 2.57 0.13 -10.96
N ARG A 25 3.24 -0.90 -11.50
CA ARG A 25 4.07 -1.80 -10.70
C ARG A 25 5.08 -1.04 -9.87
N ARG A 26 5.90 -0.21 -10.52
CA ARG A 26 6.94 0.58 -9.85
C ARG A 26 6.36 1.46 -8.74
N VAL A 27 5.24 2.13 -9.01
CA VAL A 27 4.56 2.96 -8.00
C VAL A 27 4.11 2.12 -6.79
N ILE A 28 3.56 0.92 -7.02
CA ILE A 28 3.15 0.03 -5.93
C ILE A 28 4.36 -0.47 -5.15
N GLU A 29 5.46 -0.85 -5.81
CA GLU A 29 6.71 -1.25 -5.15
C GLU A 29 7.28 -0.13 -4.28
N ASP A 30 7.39 1.08 -4.84
CA ASP A 30 7.91 2.26 -4.14
C ASP A 30 7.04 2.59 -2.91
N LYS A 31 5.71 2.63 -3.08
CA LYS A 31 4.80 2.87 -1.96
C LYS A 31 4.82 1.77 -0.90
N THR A 32 4.99 0.52 -1.30
CA THR A 32 5.10 -0.60 -0.35
C THR A 32 6.36 -0.48 0.50
N ARG A 33 7.48 -0.06 -0.12
CA ARG A 33 8.74 0.21 0.59
C ARG A 33 8.62 1.41 1.52
N GLU A 34 7.99 2.50 1.07
CA GLU A 34 7.74 3.68 1.90
C GLU A 34 6.94 3.32 3.17
N VAL A 35 5.85 2.57 3.02
CA VAL A 35 5.02 2.13 4.16
C VAL A 35 5.82 1.23 5.09
N SER A 36 6.64 0.32 4.55
CA SER A 36 7.51 -0.53 5.37
C SER A 36 8.52 0.30 6.15
N ALA A 37 9.19 1.27 5.52
CA ALA A 37 10.14 2.14 6.20
C ALA A 37 9.47 2.98 7.30
N ALA A 38 8.27 3.49 7.04
CA ALA A 38 7.49 4.23 8.04
C ALA A 38 7.05 3.33 9.20
N ALA A 39 6.65 2.08 8.93
CA ALA A 39 6.32 1.11 9.97
C ALA A 39 7.53 0.76 10.83
N VAL A 40 8.72 0.58 10.23
CA VAL A 40 9.99 0.40 10.95
C VAL A 40 10.27 1.60 11.86
N ALA A 41 10.14 2.82 11.36
CA ALA A 41 10.37 4.03 12.14
C ALA A 41 9.36 4.21 13.29
N ALA A 42 8.16 3.64 13.17
CA ALA A 42 7.11 3.69 14.17
C ALA A 42 7.11 2.49 15.13
N ALA A 43 8.02 1.53 14.95
CA ALA A 43 8.15 0.37 15.83
C ALA A 43 8.85 0.74 17.14
N GLU A 44 8.63 -0.07 18.17
CA GLU A 44 9.35 0.07 19.45
C GLU A 44 10.85 -0.30 19.27
N PRO A 45 11.73 0.12 20.20
CA PRO A 45 13.09 -0.40 20.26
C PRO A 45 13.07 -1.93 20.34
N ASP A 46 13.91 -2.61 19.55
CA ASP A 46 13.99 -4.08 19.39
C ASP A 46 12.87 -4.73 18.54
N ALA A 47 11.96 -3.93 17.98
CA ALA A 47 10.98 -4.30 16.97
C ALA A 47 11.38 -3.74 15.57
N GLY A 48 10.63 -4.06 14.52
CA GLY A 48 10.80 -3.46 13.18
C GLY A 48 11.22 -4.40 12.06
N GLN A 49 11.04 -5.72 12.20
CA GLN A 49 11.30 -6.68 11.12
C GLN A 49 10.05 -6.91 10.27
N PHE A 50 9.67 -5.89 9.50
CA PHE A 50 8.56 -5.99 8.55
C PHE A 50 9.00 -6.63 7.23
N ARG A 51 8.11 -7.44 6.63
CA ARG A 51 8.34 -8.01 5.30
C ARG A 51 7.50 -7.30 4.26
N THR A 52 8.11 -6.93 3.14
CA THR A 52 7.39 -6.44 1.96
C THR A 52 7.16 -7.60 0.98
N ASP A 53 5.98 -7.63 0.37
CA ASP A 53 5.62 -8.60 -0.65
C ASP A 53 4.93 -7.88 -1.81
N VAL A 54 5.25 -8.28 -3.04
CA VAL A 54 4.70 -7.69 -4.27
C VAL A 54 4.30 -8.83 -5.20
N ALA A 55 2.99 -8.91 -5.47
CA ALA A 55 2.40 -9.98 -6.27
C ALA A 55 1.88 -9.50 -7.62
N GLU A 56 2.11 -10.32 -8.64
CA GLU A 56 1.77 -10.08 -10.05
C GLU A 56 1.16 -11.35 -10.69
N ASP A 57 0.18 -11.99 -10.07
CA ASP A 57 -0.44 -13.22 -10.61
C ASP A 57 -1.34 -12.96 -11.84
N GLY A 58 -0.82 -12.31 -12.89
CA GLY A 58 -1.59 -11.89 -14.08
C GLY A 58 -2.73 -10.89 -13.79
N ALA A 59 -2.86 -10.50 -12.52
CA ALA A 59 -3.85 -9.59 -11.98
C ALA A 59 -3.26 -8.17 -11.85
N ARG A 60 -4.00 -7.28 -11.18
CA ARG A 60 -3.48 -5.96 -10.81
C ARG A 60 -2.33 -6.15 -9.81
N VAL A 61 -1.25 -5.39 -9.96
CA VAL A 61 -0.14 -5.43 -9.02
C VAL A 61 -0.64 -5.07 -7.62
N ARG A 62 -0.21 -5.86 -6.62
CA ARG A 62 -0.54 -5.63 -5.21
C ARG A 62 0.74 -5.66 -4.40
N GLY A 63 0.86 -4.69 -3.49
CA GLY A 63 1.90 -4.66 -2.49
C GLY A 63 1.31 -4.92 -1.11
N ALA A 64 2.05 -5.61 -0.27
CA ALA A 64 1.72 -5.85 1.12
C ALA A 64 2.94 -5.55 2.00
N VAL A 65 2.68 -4.96 3.16
CA VAL A 65 3.63 -4.92 4.28
C VAL A 65 3.07 -5.85 5.33
N ILE A 66 3.82 -6.89 5.62
CA ILE A 66 3.45 -7.97 6.53
C ILE A 66 4.15 -7.70 7.86
N GLY A 67 3.44 -8.06 8.93
CA GLY A 67 3.76 -7.73 10.32
C GLY A 67 5.20 -7.99 10.75
N ASP A 68 5.47 -7.49 11.94
CA ASP A 68 6.78 -7.43 12.53
C ASP A 68 7.12 -8.77 13.16
N TYR A 69 8.11 -9.46 12.59
CA TYR A 69 8.55 -10.76 13.07
C TYR A 69 9.47 -10.67 14.30
N ALA A 70 9.88 -9.47 14.71
CA ALA A 70 10.71 -9.26 15.89
C ALA A 70 9.90 -9.18 17.19
N THR A 71 8.58 -8.90 17.13
CA THR A 71 7.69 -8.88 18.29
C THR A 71 6.81 -10.13 18.34
N SER A 72 6.58 -10.64 19.55
CA SER A 72 5.57 -11.68 19.79
C SER A 72 4.17 -11.11 20.01
N ASP A 73 4.00 -9.79 20.09
CA ASP A 73 2.71 -9.13 20.24
C ASP A 73 2.17 -8.62 18.88
N PRO A 74 1.13 -9.26 18.32
CA PRO A 74 0.50 -8.80 17.08
C PRO A 74 -0.11 -7.40 17.19
N ALA A 75 -0.49 -6.93 18.39
CA ALA A 75 -1.07 -5.61 18.60
C ALA A 75 -0.04 -4.49 18.39
N GLU A 76 1.20 -4.69 18.84
CA GLU A 76 2.32 -3.76 18.59
C GLU A 76 2.63 -3.67 17.10
N SER A 77 2.76 -4.82 16.44
CA SER A 77 2.97 -4.88 15.00
C SER A 77 1.85 -4.14 14.23
N ARG A 78 0.59 -4.36 14.60
CA ARG A 78 -0.56 -3.66 14.01
C ARG A 78 -0.48 -2.14 14.21
N ARG A 79 -0.12 -1.67 15.40
CA ARG A 79 0.01 -0.22 15.68
C ARG A 79 1.10 0.41 14.83
N ALA A 80 2.25 -0.23 14.71
CA ALA A 80 3.34 0.24 13.87
C ALA A 80 2.94 0.29 12.38
N LEU A 81 2.24 -0.73 11.87
CA LEU A 81 1.69 -0.73 10.50
C LEU A 81 0.69 0.41 10.27
N LEU A 82 -0.24 0.63 11.20
CA LEU A 82 -1.22 1.72 11.07
C LEU A 82 -0.55 3.09 11.10
N ARG A 83 0.42 3.30 11.99
CA ARG A 83 1.25 4.51 12.00
C ARG A 83 2.04 4.68 10.70
N GLY A 84 2.57 3.59 10.14
CA GLY A 84 3.27 3.59 8.85
C GLY A 84 2.35 3.92 7.65
N LEU A 85 1.08 3.52 7.70
CA LEU A 85 0.06 3.87 6.70
C LEU A 85 -0.43 5.33 6.81
N GLU A 86 -0.48 5.85 8.04
CA GLU A 86 -0.78 7.27 8.31
C GLU A 86 0.44 8.19 8.11
N GLY A 87 1.66 7.64 7.94
CA GLY A 87 2.94 8.34 7.76
C GLY A 87 3.09 9.23 6.50
N GLY A 88 1.99 9.57 5.83
CA GLY A 88 1.90 10.67 4.87
C GLY A 88 1.10 11.89 5.37
N ARG A 89 0.59 11.87 6.61
CA ARG A 89 -0.02 13.02 7.30
C ARG A 89 0.19 12.92 8.83
N THR A 90 1.36 13.37 9.26
CA THR A 90 1.63 14.37 10.33
C THR A 90 3.12 14.64 10.35
#